data_AF-A0A966KFM8-F1
#
_entry.id   AF-A0A966KFM8-F1
#
_cell.length_a   1.000
_cell.length_b   1.000
_cell.length_c   1.000
_cell.angle_alpha   90.00
_cell.angle_beta   90.00
_cell.angle_gamma   90.00
#
_symmetry.space_group_name_H-M   'P 1'
#
loop_
_entity.id
_entity.type
_entity.pdbx_description
1 polymer ?
#
loop_
_entity_poly.entity_id
_entity_poly.type
_entity_poly.pdbx_seq_one_letter_code
_entity_poly.pdbx_strand_id
1 'polypeptide(L)'
;MSLLACLTALTLSTILLLPPAWLVHRVLIHQSQIETRFLQQQNLDRSLELISRAIQGAGYQATTSKYRATVESIKIQKGSSSRSGDAIVLTQDIPDQLGYDCMGNPLTRERTIKQQAYQRFYLEPNRHDSRTQKLMCQSVDRQGR
;
A
#
# COMPACT_ATOMS: atom_id res chain seq x y z
N MET A 1 17.73 -6.07 -60.26
CA MET A 1 18.12 -5.79 -58.86
C MET A 1 19.20 -6.77 -58.47
N SER A 2 20.45 -6.34 -58.22
CA SER A 2 21.54 -7.25 -57.90
C SER A 2 21.50 -7.67 -56.42
N LEU A 3 21.86 -8.93 -56.12
CA LEU A 3 22.00 -9.42 -54.74
C LEU A 3 22.95 -8.55 -53.90
N LEU A 4 23.98 -7.98 -54.53
CA LEU A 4 24.94 -7.06 -53.90
C LEU A 4 24.29 -5.76 -53.39
N ALA A 5 23.37 -5.19 -54.18
CA ALA A 5 22.63 -3.98 -53.78
C ALA A 5 21.71 -4.25 -52.58
N CYS A 6 21.12 -5.45 -52.51
CA CYS A 6 20.30 -5.86 -51.37
C CYS A 6 21.15 -6.05 -50.10
N LEU A 7 22.30 -6.73 -50.20
CA LEU A 7 23.21 -6.95 -49.07
C LEU A 7 23.76 -5.64 -48.51
N THR A 8 24.16 -4.70 -49.37
CA THR A 8 24.65 -3.38 -48.95
C THR A 8 23.57 -2.52 -48.30
N ALA A 9 22.34 -2.56 -48.81
CA ALA A 9 21.21 -1.88 -48.18
C ALA A 9 20.88 -2.46 -46.79
N LEU A 10 20.93 -3.79 -46.64
CA LEU A 10 20.70 -4.45 -45.35
C LEU A 10 21.81 -4.13 -44.34
N THR A 11 23.08 -4.15 -44.74
CA THR A 11 24.19 -3.82 -43.82
C THR A 11 24.18 -2.35 -43.41
N LEU A 12 23.87 -1.43 -44.33
CA LEU A 12 23.73 -0.01 -43.98
C LEU A 12 22.53 0.22 -43.06
N SER A 13 21.41 -0.46 -43.29
CA SER A 13 20.22 -0.39 -42.43
C SER A 13 20.52 -0.88 -41.01
N THR A 14 21.22 -2.01 -40.86
CA THR A 14 21.58 -2.53 -39.53
C THR A 14 22.56 -1.63 -38.81
N ILE A 15 23.59 -1.09 -39.48
CA ILE A 15 24.54 -0.15 -38.88
C ILE A 15 23.85 1.14 -38.43
N LEU A 16 22.87 1.63 -39.19
CA LEU A 16 22.14 2.84 -38.86
C LEU A 16 21.13 2.63 -37.71
N LEU A 17 20.44 1.49 -37.69
CA LEU A 17 19.32 1.24 -36.77
C LEU A 17 19.74 0.54 -35.46
N LEU A 18 20.75 -0.33 -35.46
CA LEU A 18 21.13 -1.08 -34.26
C LEU A 18 21.64 -0.20 -33.12
N PRO A 19 22.56 0.77 -33.32
CA PRO A 19 23.04 1.63 -32.25
C PRO A 19 21.93 2.44 -31.55
N PRO A 20 21.04 3.18 -32.25
CA PRO A 20 19.97 3.91 -31.59
C PRO A 20 18.95 2.98 -30.95
N ALA A 21 18.63 1.83 -31.57
CA ALA A 21 17.71 0.84 -30.98
C ALA A 21 18.25 0.30 -29.65
N TRP A 22 19.56 0.01 -29.57
CA TRP A 22 20.19 -0.47 -28.35
C TRP A 22 20.26 0.60 -27.26
N LEU A 23 20.48 1.86 -27.63
CA LEU A 23 20.43 2.99 -26.70
C LEU A 23 19.02 3.18 -26.13
N VAL A 24 18.00 3.19 -26.99
CA VAL A 24 16.59 3.28 -26.56
C VAL A 24 16.24 2.12 -25.64
N HIS A 25 16.64 0.90 -25.99
CA HIS A 25 16.42 -0.27 -25.14
C HIS A 25 17.03 -0.11 -23.73
N ARG A 26 18.28 0.38 -23.64
CA ARG A 26 18.92 0.65 -22.34
C ARG A 26 18.21 1.74 -21.55
N VAL A 27 17.81 2.82 -22.21
CA VAL A 27 17.08 3.92 -21.56
C VAL A 27 15.74 3.42 -21.02
N LEU A 28 14.98 2.65 -21.79
CA LEU A 28 13.70 2.07 -21.35
C LEU A 28 13.86 1.12 -20.16
N ILE A 29 14.91 0.29 -20.15
CA ILE A 29 15.20 -0.57 -18.99
C ILE A 29 15.47 0.28 -17.76
N HIS A 30 16.36 1.27 -17.86
CA HIS A 30 16.68 2.13 -16.72
C HIS A 30 15.48 2.94 -16.24
N GLN A 31 14.68 3.46 -17.17
CA GLN A 31 13.46 4.18 -16.82
C GLN A 31 12.48 3.28 -16.05
N SER A 32 12.23 2.05 -16.51
CA SER A 32 11.35 1.13 -15.78
C SER A 32 11.88 0.78 -14.39
N GLN A 33 13.20 0.65 -14.22
CA GLN A 33 13.83 0.44 -12.91
C GLN A 33 13.66 1.64 -11.98
N ILE A 34 13.75 2.86 -12.51
CA ILE A 34 13.55 4.09 -11.72
C ILE A 34 12.08 4.22 -11.32
N GLU A 35 11.15 4.04 -12.27
CA GLU A 35 9.71 4.14 -12.02
C GLU A 35 9.25 3.13 -10.97
N THR A 36 9.70 1.88 -11.06
CA THR A 36 9.37 0.85 -10.07
C THR A 36 9.87 1.20 -8.68
N ARG A 37 11.10 1.68 -8.54
CA ARG A 37 11.66 2.14 -7.25
C ARG A 37 10.91 3.35 -6.69
N PHE A 38 10.60 4.32 -7.54
CA PHE A 38 9.87 5.52 -7.15
C PHE A 38 8.47 5.19 -6.65
N LEU A 39 7.72 4.35 -7.38
CA LEU A 39 6.39 3.89 -6.97
C LEU A 39 6.44 3.09 -5.66
N GLN A 40 7.46 2.25 -5.47
CA GLN A 40 7.66 1.52 -4.21
C GLN A 40 7.90 2.48 -3.04
N GLN A 41 8.79 3.46 -3.21
CA GLN A 41 9.08 4.46 -2.18
C GLN A 41 7.83 5.27 -1.81
N GLN A 42 7.09 5.77 -2.81
CA GLN A 42 5.86 6.52 -2.60
C GLN A 42 4.80 5.70 -1.84
N ASN A 43 4.67 4.41 -2.16
CA ASN A 43 3.75 3.52 -1.46
C ASN A 43 4.18 3.30 -0.01
N LEU A 44 5.49 3.17 0.26
CA LEU A 44 6.00 3.04 1.62
C LEU A 44 5.72 4.32 2.43
N ASP A 45 6.08 5.49 1.90
CA ASP A 45 5.87 6.77 2.58
C ASP A 45 4.39 7.00 2.91
N ARG A 46 3.50 6.77 1.93
CA ARG A 46 2.05 6.87 2.14
C ARG A 46 1.56 5.87 3.18
N SER A 47 2.04 4.64 3.16
CA SER A 47 1.60 3.61 4.11
C SER A 47 2.03 3.92 5.55
N LEU A 48 3.26 4.41 5.73
CA LEU A 48 3.79 4.83 7.03
C LEU A 48 3.07 6.06 7.56
N GLU A 49 2.72 7.01 6.69
CA GLU A 49 1.90 8.16 7.07
C GLU A 49 0.52 7.72 7.58
N LEU A 50 -0.15 6.80 6.88
CA LEU A 50 -1.46 6.30 7.28
C LEU A 50 -1.41 5.52 8.61
N ILE A 51 -0.39 4.68 8.80
CA ILE A 51 -0.16 3.99 10.07
C ILE A 51 0.09 5.00 11.18
N SER A 52 0.97 5.98 10.95
CA SER A 52 1.34 7.00 11.94
C SER A 52 0.12 7.82 12.38
N ARG A 53 -0.70 8.29 11.43
CA ARG A 53 -1.94 9.01 11.72
C ARG A 53 -2.94 8.15 12.50
N ALA A 54 -3.07 6.87 12.14
CA ALA A 54 -3.95 5.95 12.87
C ALA A 54 -3.45 5.71 14.31
N ILE A 55 -2.14 5.60 14.52
CA ILE A 55 -1.53 5.48 15.85
C ILE A 55 -1.76 6.76 16.67
N GLN A 56 -1.61 7.95 16.07
CA GLN A 56 -1.86 9.23 16.73
C GLN A 56 -3.33 9.38 17.16
N GLY A 57 -4.27 8.87 16.35
CA GLY A 57 -5.70 8.85 16.70
C GLY A 57 -6.07 7.77 17.71
N ALA A 58 -5.25 6.73 17.90
CA ALA A 58 -5.57 5.62 18.77
C ALA A 58 -5.78 6.10 20.22
N GLY A 59 -6.91 5.70 20.81
CA GLY A 59 -7.27 6.10 22.17
C GLY A 59 -7.86 7.50 22.26
N TYR A 60 -8.11 8.17 21.13
CA TYR A 60 -8.95 9.36 21.12
C TYR A 60 -10.29 9.03 21.78
N GLN A 61 -10.71 9.90 22.70
CA GLN A 61 -11.99 9.80 23.40
C GLN A 61 -12.81 11.04 23.11
N ALA A 62 -14.00 10.86 22.55
CA ALA A 62 -14.90 11.98 22.28
C ALA A 62 -15.43 12.54 23.60
N THR A 63 -15.63 13.85 23.67
CA THR A 63 -16.18 14.50 24.87
C THR A 63 -17.59 13.98 25.24
N THR A 64 -18.31 13.46 24.25
CA THR A 64 -19.66 12.89 24.38
C THR A 64 -19.67 11.38 24.70
N SER A 65 -18.50 10.75 24.80
CA SER A 65 -18.36 9.31 25.01
C SER A 65 -18.86 8.90 26.40
N LYS A 66 -19.91 8.07 26.41
CA LYS A 66 -20.43 7.44 27.64
C LYS A 66 -19.65 6.18 28.02
N TYR A 67 -18.77 5.69 27.15
CA TYR A 67 -18.09 4.40 27.28
C TYR A 67 -16.58 4.61 27.48
N ARG A 68 -16.17 4.90 28.72
CA ARG A 68 -14.76 4.92 29.12
C ARG A 68 -14.23 3.51 29.38
N ALA A 69 -14.35 2.62 28.40
CA ALA A 69 -13.75 1.32 28.57
C ALA A 69 -12.22 1.46 28.51
N THR A 70 -11.54 0.86 29.50
CA THR A 70 -10.10 0.60 29.58
C THR A 70 -9.64 -0.38 28.49
N VAL A 71 -10.05 -0.13 27.25
CA VAL A 71 -9.63 -0.90 26.08
C VAL A 71 -8.23 -0.43 25.73
N GLU A 72 -7.31 -1.37 25.62
CA GLU A 72 -6.00 -1.13 25.01
C GLU A 72 -6.20 -0.53 23.62
N SER A 73 -6.00 0.78 23.49
CA SER A 73 -6.25 1.52 22.26
C SER A 73 -5.36 1.07 21.12
N ILE A 74 -4.19 0.54 21.46
CA ILE A 74 -3.22 -0.07 20.56
C ILE A 74 -2.97 -1.48 21.05
N LYS A 75 -3.31 -2.47 20.23
CA LYS A 75 -3.09 -3.88 20.52
C LYS A 75 -2.23 -4.51 19.43
N ILE A 76 -1.12 -5.11 19.84
CA ILE A 76 -0.30 -5.94 18.94
C ILE A 76 -0.82 -7.37 19.04
N GLN A 77 -1.39 -7.87 17.95
CA GLN A 77 -1.81 -9.25 17.82
C GLN A 77 -0.70 -10.03 17.14
N LYS A 78 -0.04 -10.92 17.90
CA LYS A 78 0.91 -11.85 17.30
C LYS A 78 0.17 -12.91 16.52
N GLY A 79 0.63 -13.16 15.30
CA GLY A 79 0.12 -14.27 14.50
C GLY A 79 0.48 -15.61 15.15
N SER A 80 -0.50 -16.51 15.31
CA SER A 80 -0.25 -17.86 15.85
C SER A 80 0.13 -18.88 14.78
N SER A 81 0.10 -18.50 13.49
CA SER A 81 0.28 -19.40 12.36
C SER A 81 1.19 -18.81 11.28
N SER A 82 1.80 -19.66 10.46
CA SER A 82 2.63 -19.26 9.30
C SER A 82 1.89 -18.45 8.22
N ARG A 83 0.56 -18.33 8.33
CA ARG A 83 -0.31 -17.62 7.37
C ARG A 83 -0.86 -16.31 7.91
N SER A 84 -0.87 -16.12 9.23
CA SER A 84 -1.30 -14.86 9.85
C SER A 84 -0.06 -14.11 10.31
N GLY A 85 0.32 -13.03 9.63
CA GLY A 85 1.36 -12.13 10.14
C GLY A 85 0.90 -11.40 11.40
N ASP A 86 1.86 -10.79 12.10
CA ASP A 86 1.54 -9.89 13.20
C ASP A 86 0.68 -8.73 12.72
N ALA A 87 -0.23 -8.28 13.57
CA ALA A 87 -1.14 -7.19 13.28
C ALA A 87 -1.14 -6.14 14.38
N ILE A 88 -1.23 -4.88 13.99
CA ILE A 88 -1.47 -3.76 14.89
C ILE A 88 -2.95 -3.41 14.76
N VAL A 89 -3.68 -3.50 15.86
CA VAL A 89 -5.08 -3.11 15.96
C VAL A 89 -5.19 -1.83 16.76
N LEU A 90 -5.84 -0.85 16.17
CA LEU A 90 -5.99 0.50 16.68
C LEU A 90 -7.48 0.77 16.88
N THR A 91 -7.82 1.28 18.06
CA THR A 91 -9.19 1.62 18.43
C THR A 91 -9.25 3.03 18.96
N GLN A 92 -10.32 3.73 18.59
CA GLN A 92 -10.57 5.11 18.99
C GLN A 92 -12.07 5.38 18.96
N ASP A 93 -12.53 6.38 19.71
CA ASP A 93 -13.87 6.91 19.52
C ASP A 93 -13.96 7.65 18.18
N ILE A 94 -15.19 7.95 17.75
CA ILE A 94 -15.40 8.78 16.56
C ILE A 94 -14.94 10.21 16.90
N PRO A 95 -13.99 10.79 16.15
CA PRO A 95 -13.52 12.13 16.44
C PRO A 95 -14.63 13.17 16.31
N ASP A 96 -14.57 14.20 17.16
CA ASP A 96 -15.53 15.32 17.13
C ASP A 96 -15.38 16.15 15.83
N GLN A 97 -14.19 16.08 15.22
CA GLN A 97 -13.90 16.59 13.88
C GLN A 97 -13.85 15.44 12.86
N LEU A 98 -13.93 15.76 11.57
CA LEU A 98 -13.91 14.77 10.50
C LEU A 98 -12.59 13.98 10.51
N GLY A 99 -12.67 12.68 10.83
CA GLY A 99 -11.56 11.73 10.75
C GLY A 99 -11.77 10.74 9.61
N TYR A 100 -10.68 10.16 9.12
CA TYR A 100 -10.71 9.15 8.06
C TYR A 100 -10.01 7.87 8.50
N ASP A 101 -10.50 6.73 8.03
CA ASP A 101 -9.80 5.46 8.12
C ASP A 101 -8.63 5.41 7.11
N CYS A 102 -7.75 4.41 7.28
CA CYS A 102 -6.63 4.16 6.37
C CYS A 102 -7.02 3.85 4.92
N MET A 103 -8.30 3.56 4.65
CA MET A 103 -8.84 3.36 3.31
C MET A 103 -9.37 4.68 2.72
N GLY A 104 -9.33 5.78 3.47
CA GLY A 104 -9.79 7.10 3.08
C GLY A 104 -11.29 7.33 3.28
N ASN A 105 -12.00 6.44 3.99
CA ASN A 105 -13.41 6.62 4.29
C ASN A 105 -13.59 7.44 5.58
N PRO A 106 -14.62 8.29 5.67
CA PRO A 106 -14.91 9.01 6.89
C PRO A 106 -15.27 8.04 8.02
N LEU A 107 -14.80 8.33 9.23
CA LEU A 107 -15.19 7.61 10.44
C LEU A 107 -16.59 8.04 10.85
N THR A 108 -17.55 7.13 10.72
CA THR A 108 -18.97 7.37 11.03
C THR A 108 -19.50 6.30 11.98
N ARG A 109 -20.65 6.55 12.60
CA ARG A 109 -21.26 5.61 13.58
C ARG A 109 -21.56 4.24 12.98
N GLU A 110 -21.91 4.18 11.71
CA GLU A 110 -22.21 2.96 10.97
C GLU A 110 -20.95 2.12 10.71
N ARG A 111 -19.76 2.74 10.78
CA ARG A 111 -18.44 2.13 10.59
C ARG A 111 -17.71 1.94 11.92
N THR A 112 -18.47 1.65 12.97
CA THR A 112 -17.92 1.38 14.31
C THR A 112 -18.43 0.06 14.86
N ILE A 113 -17.66 -0.52 15.76
CA ILE A 113 -18.10 -1.64 16.60
C ILE A 113 -18.20 -1.08 18.01
N LYS A 114 -19.35 -1.24 18.67
CA LYS A 114 -19.58 -0.66 20.02
C LYS A 114 -19.22 0.84 20.11
N GLN A 115 -19.53 1.63 19.07
CA GLN A 115 -19.25 3.07 18.98
C GLN A 115 -17.76 3.45 18.87
N GLN A 116 -16.86 2.46 18.70
CA GLN A 116 -15.45 2.70 18.46
C GLN A 116 -15.08 2.38 17.01
N ALA A 117 -14.27 3.24 16.41
CA ALA A 117 -13.64 3.00 15.13
C ALA A 117 -12.50 2.00 15.30
N TYR A 118 -12.44 1.01 14.41
CA TYR A 118 -11.37 0.01 14.38
C TYR A 118 -10.56 0.15 13.10
N GLN A 119 -9.25 0.12 13.26
CA GLN A 119 -8.29 0.02 12.17
C GLN A 119 -7.31 -1.10 12.47
N ARG A 120 -6.99 -1.92 11.48
CA ARG A 120 -6.06 -3.04 11.61
C ARG A 120 -5.07 -3.02 10.46
N PHE A 121 -3.79 -3.02 10.82
CA PHE A 121 -2.68 -3.10 9.87
C PHE A 121 -1.99 -4.45 10.06
N TYR A 122 -1.80 -5.21 8.97
CA TYR A 122 -1.19 -6.54 9.03
C TYR A 122 -0.47 -6.89 7.74
N LEU A 123 0.42 -7.87 7.80
CA LEU A 123 1.13 -8.38 6.62
C LEU A 123 0.43 -9.63 6.09
N GLU A 124 0.12 -9.65 4.79
CA GLU A 124 -0.43 -10.81 4.09
C GLU A 124 0.58 -11.34 3.07
N PRO A 125 0.80 -12.66 2.98
CA PRO A 125 1.63 -13.24 1.93
C PRO A 125 1.10 -12.88 0.54
N ASN A 126 2.00 -12.55 -0.37
CA ASN A 126 1.60 -12.28 -1.75
C ASN A 126 1.16 -13.58 -2.43
N ARG A 127 -0.01 -13.56 -3.10
CA ARG A 127 -0.56 -14.72 -3.82
C ARG A 127 0.36 -15.30 -4.91
N HIS A 128 1.26 -14.48 -5.45
CA HIS A 128 2.16 -14.86 -6.55
C HIS A 128 3.59 -15.18 -6.12
N ASP A 129 4.02 -14.77 -4.91
CA ASP A 129 5.33 -15.11 -4.35
C ASP A 129 5.24 -15.15 -2.82
N SER A 130 5.23 -16.37 -2.28
CA SER A 130 5.11 -16.64 -0.85
C SER A 130 6.27 -16.11 0.00
N ARG A 131 7.39 -15.72 -0.61
CA ARG A 131 8.53 -15.08 0.07
C ARG A 131 8.30 -13.58 0.29
N THR A 132 7.29 -13.01 -0.35
CA THR A 132 6.96 -11.58 -0.25
C THR A 132 5.68 -11.37 0.54
N GLN A 133 5.60 -10.25 1.25
CA GLN A 133 4.45 -9.85 2.05
C GLN A 133 3.95 -8.48 1.60
N LYS A 134 2.65 -8.24 1.77
CA LYS A 134 2.00 -6.97 1.49
C LYS A 134 1.40 -6.43 2.77
N LEU A 135 1.63 -5.15 3.02
CA LEU A 135 0.94 -4.43 4.09
C LEU A 135 -0.50 -4.20 3.68
N MET A 136 -1.41 -4.71 4.50
CA MET A 136 -2.83 -4.57 4.36
C MET A 136 -3.34 -3.60 5.42
N CYS A 137 -4.30 -2.76 5.04
CA CYS A 137 -5.13 -2.08 6.01
C CYS A 137 -6.57 -2.56 5.93
N GLN A 138 -7.18 -2.73 7.10
CA GLN A 138 -8.56 -3.13 7.29
C GLN A 138 -9.24 -2.11 8.20
N SER A 139 -10.44 -1.69 7.81
CA SER A 139 -11.34 -0.89 8.62
C SER A 139 -12.78 -1.39 8.45
N VAL A 140 -13.64 -1.02 9.39
CA VAL A 140 -15.01 -1.50 9.50
C VAL A 140 -15.85 -0.97 8.34
N ASP A 141 -16.66 -1.82 7.72
CA ASP A 141 -17.58 -1.40 6.66
C ASP A 141 -18.81 -0.63 7.19
N ARG A 142 -19.72 -0.19 6.30
CA ARG A 142 -20.95 0.53 6.71
C ARG A 142 -21.96 -0.33 7.49
N GLN A 143 -21.72 -1.64 7.57
CA GLN A 143 -22.56 -2.60 8.25
C GLN A 143 -21.93 -3.07 9.56
N GLY A 144 -20.81 -2.46 9.99
CA GLY A 144 -20.12 -2.84 11.22
C GLY A 144 -19.28 -4.11 11.08
N ARG A 145 -18.95 -4.55 9.87
CA ARG A 145 -18.16 -5.78 9.61
C ARG A 145 -16.68 -5.52 9.40
#